data_AF-A0A2E6QN66-F1
#
_entry.id   AF-A0A2E6QN66-F1
#
_cell.length_a   1.000
_cell.length_b   1.000
_cell.length_c   1.000
_cell.angle_alpha   90.00
_cell.angle_beta   90.00
_cell.angle_gamma   90.00
#
_symmetry.space_group_name_H-M   'P 1'
#
loop_
_entity.id
_entity.type
_entity.pdbx_description
1 polymer ?
#
loop_
_entity_poly.entity_id
_entity_poly.type
_entity_poly.pdbx_seq_one_letter_code
_entity_poly.pdbx_strand_id
1 'polypeptide(L)'
;MAVTMGIIIIFGMMVAFTPGILVVLIGGMLPAMAALVTDRSDYRLAGLTIAAMNLAGCMVYLPQVWDRGNSLAAGVAVLSEPWPWAVMFMAAAGGWALLWIGPLFARFVVAAVIDVERRRLERIQANIVAEWGRGVIDG
;
A
#
# COMPACT_ATOMS: atom_id res chain seq x y z
N MET A 1 24.54 5.67 -10.74
CA MET A 1 25.11 4.31 -10.66
C MET A 1 26.00 4.14 -9.41
N ALA A 2 27.09 4.91 -9.24
CA ALA A 2 27.93 4.80 -8.04
C ALA A 2 27.19 5.15 -6.73
N VAL A 3 26.36 6.20 -6.75
CA VAL A 3 25.56 6.62 -5.58
C VAL A 3 24.50 5.58 -5.22
N THR A 4 23.78 5.04 -6.21
CA THR A 4 22.78 3.99 -5.99
C THR A 4 23.40 2.69 -5.47
N MET A 5 24.57 2.30 -5.97
CA MET A 5 25.31 1.14 -5.43
C MET A 5 25.82 1.40 -4.01
N GLY A 6 26.32 2.60 -3.71
CA GLY A 6 26.74 2.98 -2.37
C GLY A 6 25.61 2.90 -1.34
N ILE A 7 24.42 3.39 -1.70
CA ILE A 7 23.22 3.31 -0.85
C ILE A 7 22.82 1.85 -0.58
N ILE A 8 22.83 0.99 -1.60
CA ILE A 8 22.49 -0.43 -1.44
C ILE A 8 23.49 -1.15 -0.54
N ILE A 9 24.79 -0.85 -0.67
CA ILE A 9 25.84 -1.46 0.15
C ILE A 9 25.75 -0.99 1.61
N ILE A 10 25.54 0.31 1.83
CA ILE A 10 25.37 0.85 3.19
C ILE A 10 24.11 0.29 3.85
N PHE A 11 23.00 0.24 3.11
CA PHE A 11 21.76 -0.36 3.59
C PHE A 11 21.94 -1.86 3.89
N GLY A 12 22.60 -2.59 2.99
CA GLY A 12 22.94 -4.01 3.19
C GLY A 12 23.84 -4.23 4.40
N MET A 13 24.84 -3.37 4.64
CA MET A 13 25.70 -3.42 5.82
C MET A 13 24.91 -3.10 7.10
N MET A 14 24.10 -2.05 7.12
CA MET A 14 23.26 -1.72 8.29
C MET A 14 22.34 -2.88 8.66
N VAL A 15 21.79 -3.56 7.66
CA VAL A 15 20.96 -4.75 7.83
C VAL A 15 21.77 -5.95 8.33
N ALA A 16 23.00 -6.17 7.82
CA ALA A 16 23.88 -7.25 8.25
C ALA A 16 24.38 -7.11 9.70
N PHE A 17 24.57 -5.88 10.20
CA PHE A 17 24.93 -5.61 11.60
C PHE A 17 23.77 -5.72 12.60
N THR A 18 22.57 -6.05 12.11
CA THR A 18 21.32 -5.95 12.87
C THR A 18 20.55 -7.28 12.82
N PRO A 19 21.13 -8.37 13.37
CA PRO A 19 20.63 -9.73 13.15
C PRO A 19 19.23 -9.97 13.71
N GLY A 20 18.87 -9.34 14.84
CA GLY A 20 17.53 -9.46 15.40
C GLY A 20 16.44 -8.89 14.48
N ILE A 21 16.67 -7.69 13.92
CA ILE A 21 15.72 -7.07 12.98
C ILE A 21 15.56 -7.92 11.73
N LEU A 22 16.66 -8.50 11.24
CA LEU A 22 16.65 -9.35 10.05
C LEU A 22 15.79 -10.61 10.26
N VAL A 23 15.87 -11.23 11.45
CA VAL A 23 14.99 -12.35 11.83
C VAL A 23 13.52 -11.93 11.79
N VAL A 24 13.16 -10.78 12.38
CA VAL A 24 11.77 -10.30 12.39
C VAL A 24 11.29 -9.95 10.99
N LEU A 25 12.13 -9.33 10.15
CA LEU A 25 11.74 -9.01 8.78
C LEU A 25 11.54 -10.27 7.95
N ILE A 26 12.44 -11.26 8.03
CA ILE A 26 12.26 -12.51 7.27
C ILE A 26 11.04 -13.29 7.76
N GLY A 27 10.90 -13.47 9.08
CA GLY A 27 9.78 -14.23 9.65
C GLY A 27 8.43 -13.51 9.51
N GLY A 28 8.40 -12.21 9.77
CA GLY A 28 7.18 -11.39 9.72
C GLY A 28 6.67 -11.10 8.32
N MET A 29 7.53 -11.23 7.29
CA MET A 29 7.18 -11.12 5.87
C MET A 29 6.54 -12.38 5.28
N LEU A 30 6.45 -13.50 6.01
CA LEU A 30 5.83 -14.72 5.51
C LEU A 30 4.41 -14.51 4.93
N PRO A 31 3.51 -13.71 5.54
CA PRO A 31 2.19 -13.44 4.97
C PRO A 31 2.26 -12.70 3.63
N ALA A 32 3.16 -11.72 3.51
CA ALA A 32 3.39 -11.00 2.26
C ALA A 32 4.00 -11.89 1.16
N MET A 33 4.94 -12.76 1.52
CA MET A 33 5.52 -13.73 0.58
C MET A 33 4.45 -14.65 0.02
N ALA A 34 3.56 -15.17 0.86
CA ALA A 34 2.42 -15.97 0.42
C ALA A 34 1.54 -15.19 -0.57
N ALA A 35 1.20 -13.94 -0.24
CA ALA A 35 0.40 -13.07 -1.11
C ALA A 35 1.08 -12.81 -2.47
N LEU A 36 2.38 -12.50 -2.48
CA LEU A 36 3.17 -12.25 -3.69
C LEU A 36 3.27 -13.49 -4.60
N VAL A 37 3.33 -14.69 -4.02
CA VAL A 37 3.34 -15.95 -4.77
C VAL A 37 1.97 -16.24 -5.40
N THR A 38 0.89 -15.95 -4.68
CA THR A 38 -0.49 -16.14 -5.19
C THR A 38 -0.97 -15.05 -6.15
N ASP A 39 -0.29 -13.91 -6.21
CA ASP A 39 -0.70 -12.80 -7.07
C ASP A 39 -0.54 -13.15 -8.55
N ARG A 40 -1.69 -13.14 -9.27
CA ARG A 40 -1.79 -13.39 -10.72
C ARG A 40 -2.08 -12.12 -11.52
N SER A 41 -2.06 -10.95 -10.90
CA SER A 41 -2.28 -9.69 -11.61
C SER A 41 -1.12 -9.35 -12.55
N ASP A 42 -1.42 -8.77 -13.71
CA ASP A 42 -0.44 -8.52 -14.79
C ASP A 42 0.81 -7.75 -14.34
N TYR A 43 0.64 -6.84 -13.38
CA TYR A 43 1.70 -6.00 -12.83
C TYR A 43 2.08 -6.34 -11.38
N ARG A 44 1.52 -7.41 -10.81
CA ARG A 44 1.71 -7.83 -9.41
C ARG A 44 1.47 -6.71 -8.37
N LEU A 45 0.61 -5.75 -8.70
CA LEU A 45 0.36 -4.58 -7.86
C LEU A 45 -0.35 -4.98 -6.57
N ALA A 46 -1.21 -6.00 -6.62
CA ALA A 46 -1.93 -6.51 -5.46
C ALA A 46 -0.97 -7.04 -4.40
N GLY A 47 -0.05 -7.92 -4.80
CA GLY A 47 0.97 -8.49 -3.96
C GLY A 47 1.92 -7.43 -3.41
N LEU A 48 2.29 -6.43 -4.21
CA LEU A 48 3.14 -5.32 -3.76
C LEU A 48 2.44 -4.46 -2.69
N THR A 49 1.16 -4.15 -2.85
CA THR A 49 0.38 -3.42 -1.86
C THR A 49 0.30 -4.19 -0.54
N ILE A 50 0.05 -5.49 -0.59
CA ILE A 50 0.00 -6.35 0.60
C ILE A 50 1.37 -6.43 1.27
N ALA A 51 2.44 -6.56 0.50
CA ALA A 51 3.80 -6.58 1.01
C ALA A 51 4.18 -5.26 1.70
N ALA A 52 3.83 -4.12 1.11
CA ALA A 52 4.08 -2.81 1.70
C ALA A 52 3.31 -2.65 3.04
N MET A 53 2.05 -3.08 3.08
CA MET A 53 1.25 -3.01 4.31
C MET A 53 1.77 -3.96 5.40
N ASN A 54 2.08 -5.21 5.06
CA ASN A 54 2.68 -6.15 6.00
C ASN A 54 4.03 -5.63 6.51
N LEU A 55 4.83 -4.97 5.67
CA LEU A 55 6.11 -4.37 6.07
C LEU A 55 5.94 -3.27 7.11
N ALA A 56 4.92 -2.44 6.95
CA ALA A 56 4.55 -1.45 7.97
C ALA A 56 4.15 -2.15 9.30
N GLY A 57 3.47 -3.29 9.24
CA GLY A 57 3.17 -4.12 10.40
C GLY A 57 4.43 -4.64 11.11
N CYS A 58 5.43 -5.09 10.36
CA CYS A 58 6.71 -5.52 10.92
C CYS A 58 7.48 -4.38 11.58
N MET A 59 7.40 -3.16 11.03
CA MET A 59 8.12 -1.99 11.55
C MET A 59 7.75 -1.66 13.01
N VAL A 60 6.52 -1.96 13.42
CA VAL A 60 6.04 -1.70 14.80
C VAL A 60 6.89 -2.42 15.86
N TYR A 61 7.46 -3.59 15.54
CA TYR A 61 8.19 -4.42 16.49
C TYR A 61 9.71 -4.29 16.40
N LEU A 62 10.23 -3.55 15.41
CA LEU A 62 11.67 -3.34 15.29
C LEU A 62 12.29 -2.61 16.50
N PRO A 63 11.64 -1.58 17.10
CA PRO A 63 12.16 -0.96 18.32
C PRO A 63 12.29 -1.95 19.48
N GLN A 64 11.32 -2.87 19.64
CA GLN A 64 11.37 -3.88 20.69
C GLN A 64 12.57 -4.83 20.55
N VAL A 65 12.92 -5.19 19.32
CA VAL A 65 14.11 -5.99 19.03
C VAL A 65 15.38 -5.21 19.31
N TRP A 66 15.40 -3.94 18.92
CA TRP A 66 16.53 -3.04 19.15
C TRP A 66 16.83 -2.88 20.63
N ASP A 67 15.80 -2.62 21.44
CA ASP A 67 15.91 -2.45 22.89
C ASP A 67 16.34 -3.73 23.62
N ARG A 68 16.02 -4.90 23.04
CA ARG A 68 16.47 -6.22 23.51
C ARG A 68 17.90 -6.57 23.08
N GLY A 69 18.67 -5.60 22.58
CA GLY A 69 20.07 -5.76 22.20
C GLY A 69 20.29 -6.30 20.79
N ASN A 70 19.25 -6.35 19.96
CA ASN A 70 19.33 -6.63 18.53
C ASN A 70 20.04 -7.95 18.15
N SER A 71 20.01 -8.93 19.05
CA SER A 71 20.59 -10.25 18.82
C SER A 71 19.64 -11.16 18.04
N LEU A 72 20.15 -12.25 17.48
CA LEU A 72 19.32 -13.29 16.86
C LEU A 72 18.25 -13.81 17.84
N ALA A 73 18.64 -14.02 19.10
CA ALA A 73 17.74 -14.46 20.16
C ALA A 73 16.64 -13.42 20.46
N ALA A 74 16.95 -12.12 20.41
CA ALA A 74 15.96 -11.07 20.58
C ALA A 74 14.89 -11.09 19.48
N GLY A 75 15.31 -11.28 18.21
CA GLY A 75 14.38 -11.40 17.09
C GLY A 75 13.49 -12.64 17.20
N VAL A 76 14.07 -13.80 17.55
CA VAL A 76 13.31 -15.03 17.79
C VAL A 76 12.36 -14.88 18.97
N ALA A 77 12.77 -14.22 20.05
CA ALA A 77 11.92 -13.97 21.21
C ALA A 77 10.69 -13.14 20.84
N VAL A 78 10.86 -12.08 20.04
CA VAL A 78 9.71 -11.31 19.51
C VAL A 78 8.80 -12.20 18.66
N LEU A 79 9.34 -12.96 17.71
CA LEU A 79 8.51 -13.86 16.89
C LEU A 79 7.91 -15.06 17.67
N SER A 80 8.36 -15.32 18.88
CA SER A 80 7.77 -16.36 19.74
C SER A 80 6.51 -15.88 20.45
N GLU A 81 6.28 -14.56 20.50
CA GLU A 81 5.09 -13.97 21.07
C GLU A 81 3.93 -14.01 20.03
N PRO A 82 2.68 -14.25 20.44
CA PRO A 82 1.54 -14.32 19.51
C PRO A 82 1.12 -12.95 18.97
N TRP A 83 1.40 -11.87 19.72
CA TRP A 83 0.95 -10.52 19.37
C TRP A 83 1.62 -9.94 18.11
N PRO A 84 2.95 -10.08 17.92
CA PRO A 84 3.60 -9.71 16.66
C PRO A 84 2.99 -10.35 15.42
N TRP A 85 2.70 -11.65 15.47
CA TRP A 85 2.04 -12.34 14.36
C TRP A 85 0.66 -11.77 14.07
N ALA A 86 -0.16 -11.54 15.10
CA ALA A 86 -1.49 -10.96 14.93
C ALA A 86 -1.42 -9.62 14.17
N VAL A 87 -0.52 -8.72 14.57
CA VAL A 87 -0.36 -7.42 13.92
C VAL A 87 0.19 -7.56 12.50
N MET A 88 1.16 -8.43 12.26
CA MET A 88 1.72 -8.66 10.92
C MET A 88 0.66 -9.22 9.95
N PHE A 89 -0.14 -10.19 10.39
CA PHE A 89 -1.25 -10.73 9.60
C PHE A 89 -2.36 -9.70 9.39
N MET A 90 -2.74 -8.94 10.43
CA MET A 90 -3.72 -7.86 10.29
C MET A 90 -3.26 -6.78 9.30
N ALA A 91 -1.99 -6.41 9.32
CA ALA A 91 -1.43 -5.46 8.38
C ALA A 91 -1.48 -6.01 6.94
N ALA A 92 -1.14 -7.28 6.74
CA ALA A 92 -1.26 -7.92 5.42
C ALA A 92 -2.73 -7.97 4.94
N ALA A 93 -3.66 -8.31 5.83
CA ALA A 93 -5.10 -8.26 5.56
C ALA A 93 -5.58 -6.83 5.26
N GLY A 94 -5.00 -5.81 5.89
CA GLY A 94 -5.22 -4.40 5.56
C GLY A 94 -4.84 -4.06 4.12
N GLY A 95 -3.78 -4.68 3.60
CA GLY A 95 -3.44 -4.61 2.17
C GLY A 95 -4.54 -5.16 1.27
N TRP A 96 -5.11 -6.31 1.61
CA TRP A 96 -6.27 -6.86 0.90
C TRP A 96 -7.50 -5.95 0.98
N ALA A 97 -7.78 -5.39 2.15
CA ALA A 97 -8.88 -4.44 2.32
C ALA A 97 -8.70 -3.20 1.44
N LEU A 98 -7.47 -2.70 1.31
CA LEU A 98 -7.17 -1.56 0.43
C LEU A 98 -7.44 -1.88 -1.04
N LEU A 99 -7.16 -3.11 -1.49
CA LEU A 99 -7.47 -3.54 -2.86
C LEU A 99 -8.98 -3.59 -3.13
N TRP A 100 -9.81 -3.83 -2.12
CA TRP A 100 -11.27 -3.80 -2.27
C TRP A 100 -11.85 -2.38 -2.17
N ILE A 101 -11.29 -1.55 -1.29
CA ILE A 101 -11.75 -0.17 -1.08
C ILE A 101 -11.29 0.75 -2.22
N GLY A 102 -10.10 0.51 -2.79
CA GLY A 102 -9.50 1.33 -3.84
C GLY A 102 -10.44 1.58 -5.03
N PRO A 103 -11.05 0.54 -5.64
CA PRO A 103 -12.02 0.71 -6.73
C PRO A 103 -13.27 1.49 -6.33
N LEU A 104 -13.77 1.30 -5.10
CA LEU A 104 -14.93 2.03 -4.60
C LEU A 104 -14.61 3.53 -4.47
N PHE A 105 -13.46 3.84 -3.91
CA PHE A 105 -12.97 5.21 -3.79
C PHE A 105 -12.73 5.84 -5.16
N ALA A 106 -12.10 5.11 -6.09
CA ALA A 106 -11.88 5.59 -7.46
C ALA A 106 -13.21 5.92 -8.17
N ARG A 107 -14.23 5.05 -8.04
CA ARG A 107 -15.57 5.30 -8.60
C ARG A 107 -16.20 6.57 -8.01
N PHE A 108 -16.10 6.76 -6.71
CA PHE A 108 -16.62 7.97 -6.05
C PHE A 108 -15.96 9.24 -6.59
N VAL A 109 -14.63 9.25 -6.70
CA VAL A 109 -13.87 10.40 -7.24
C VAL A 109 -14.23 10.66 -8.70
N VAL A 110 -14.27 9.62 -9.53
CA VAL A 110 -14.63 9.75 -10.96
C VAL A 110 -16.05 10.25 -11.12
N ALA A 111 -17.01 9.76 -10.34
CA ALA A 111 -18.39 10.24 -10.38
C ALA A 111 -18.48 11.72 -10.03
N ALA A 112 -17.76 12.17 -8.99
CA ALA A 112 -17.71 13.58 -8.62
C ALA A 112 -17.14 14.47 -9.73
N VAL A 113 -16.10 14.02 -10.43
CA VAL A 113 -15.52 14.74 -11.57
C VAL A 113 -16.51 14.82 -12.74
N ILE A 114 -17.17 13.70 -13.07
CA ILE A 114 -18.18 13.65 -14.13
C ILE A 114 -19.35 14.59 -13.81
N ASP A 115 -19.81 14.64 -12.56
CA ASP A 115 -20.90 15.53 -12.16
C ASP A 115 -20.55 17.01 -12.31
N VAL A 116 -19.29 17.40 -12.05
CA VAL A 116 -18.82 18.78 -12.26
C VAL A 116 -18.84 19.13 -13.74
N GLU A 117 -18.31 18.27 -14.60
CA GLU A 117 -18.29 18.53 -16.04
C GLU A 117 -19.69 18.52 -16.64
N ARG A 118 -20.56 17.62 -16.17
CA ARG A 118 -21.98 17.58 -16.56
C ARG A 118 -22.67 18.91 -16.26
N ARG A 119 -22.51 19.45 -15.04
CA ARG A 119 -23.09 20.75 -14.66
C ARG A 119 -22.55 21.91 -15.50
N ARG A 120 -21.28 21.85 -15.91
CA ARG A 120 -20.68 22.84 -16.81
C ARG A 120 -21.34 22.79 -18.19
N LEU A 121 -21.50 21.60 -18.76
CA LEU A 121 -22.16 21.41 -20.06
C LEU A 121 -23.63 21.85 -20.02
N GLU A 122 -24.36 21.50 -18.97
CA GLU A 122 -25.76 21.92 -18.77
C GLU A 122 -25.88 23.46 -18.71
N ARG A 123 -24.93 24.16 -18.08
CA ARG A 123 -24.90 25.64 -18.09
C ARG A 123 -24.61 26.22 -19.46
N ILE A 124 -23.66 25.64 -20.20
CA ILE A 124 -23.35 26.07 -21.57
C ILE A 124 -24.59 25.89 -22.46
N GLN A 125 -25.24 24.74 -22.38
CA GLN A 125 -26.48 24.48 -23.12
C GLN A 125 -27.57 25.47 -22.74
N ALA A 126 -27.78 25.74 -21.45
CA ALA A 126 -28.77 26.71 -20.99
C ALA A 126 -28.50 28.12 -21.53
N ASN A 127 -27.24 28.55 -21.59
CA ASN A 127 -26.86 29.85 -22.15
C ASN A 127 -27.14 29.92 -23.67
N ILE A 128 -26.79 28.87 -24.41
CA ILE A 128 -27.05 28.82 -25.86
C ILE A 128 -28.56 28.87 -26.13
N VAL A 129 -29.36 28.14 -25.36
CA VAL A 129 -30.83 28.18 -25.49
C VAL A 129 -31.40 29.55 -25.17
N ALA A 130 -30.84 30.24 -24.18
CA ALA A 130 -31.28 31.57 -23.80
C ALA A 130 -30.99 32.61 -24.90
N GLU A 131 -29.86 32.48 -25.60
CA GLU A 131 -29.43 33.43 -26.64
C GLU A 131 -30.05 33.13 -28.02
N TRP A 132 -30.20 31.86 -28.38
CA TRP A 132 -30.59 31.43 -29.73
C TRP A 132 -32.01 30.84 -29.82
N GLY A 133 -32.68 30.65 -28.68
CA GLY A 133 -33.99 29.99 -28.60
C GLY A 133 -33.89 28.46 -28.70
N ARG A 134 -34.99 27.76 -28.39
CA ARG A 134 -35.01 26.28 -28.29
C ARG A 134 -34.83 25.55 -29.63
N GLY A 135 -35.06 26.23 -30.76
CA GLY A 135 -35.01 25.62 -32.10
C GLY A 135 -33.65 25.04 -32.51
N VAL A 136 -32.58 25.32 -31.76
CA VAL A 136 -31.23 24.80 -32.01
C VAL A 136 -31.01 23.38 -31.46
N ILE A 137 -31.87 22.90 -30.53
CA ILE A 137 -31.72 21.56 -29.91
C ILE A 137 -32.65 20.51 -30.55
N ASP A 138 -33.71 20.94 -31.24
CA ASP A 138 -34.79 20.06 -31.71
C ASP A 138 -34.59 19.50 -33.14
N GLY A 139 -33.41 19.69 -33.77
CA GLY A 139 -33.06 19.21 -35.11
C GLY A 139 -31.82 18.34 -35.12
#